data_AF-A0AAU8FX47-F1
#
_entry.id   AF-A0AAU8FX47-F1
#
_cell.length_a   1.000
_cell.length_b   1.000
_cell.length_c   1.000
_cell.angle_alpha   90.00
_cell.angle_beta   90.00
_cell.angle_gamma   90.00
#
_symmetry.space_group_name_H-M   'P 1'
#
loop_
_entity.id
_entity.type
_entity.pdbx_description
1 polymer ?
#
loop_
_entity_poly.entity_id
_entity_poly.type
_entity_poly.pdbx_seq_one_letter_code
_entity_poly.pdbx_strand_id
1 'polypeptide(L)'
;MRSVIAYILLAAIMLPTLSPWGTIAYFKLNREYIAKVLCENRKRPELHCDGKCYLAKKLRQQQEKQDKETSEKVHNTPVIQLFTPQPCFYYFEPQATEFREPVRFFHQLSFYSAPTGKPLRPPRRSNS
;
A
#
# COMPACT_ATOMS: atom_id res chain seq x y z
N MET A 1 -11.06 38.13 -4.89
CA MET A 1 -10.21 37.50 -5.94
C MET A 1 -9.72 36.12 -5.52
N ARG A 2 -9.04 35.95 -4.37
CA ARG A 2 -8.60 34.63 -3.86
C ARG A 2 -9.73 33.61 -3.68
N SER A 3 -10.88 34.03 -3.17
CA SER A 3 -12.07 33.19 -3.01
C SER A 3 -12.65 32.72 -4.35
N VAL A 4 -12.73 33.61 -5.35
CA VAL A 4 -13.21 33.27 -6.69
C VAL A 4 -12.29 32.23 -7.35
N ILE A 5 -10.97 32.41 -7.24
CA ILE A 5 -9.98 31.45 -7.73
C ILE A 5 -10.14 30.09 -7.03
N ALA A 6 -10.39 30.09 -5.72
CA ALA A 6 -10.64 28.86 -4.97
C ALA A 6 -11.90 28.13 -5.47
N TYR A 7 -13.00 28.85 -5.73
CA TYR A 7 -14.20 28.24 -6.31
C TYR A 7 -13.98 27.70 -7.73
N ILE A 8 -13.21 28.41 -8.57
CA ILE A 8 -12.87 27.96 -9.92
C ILE A 8 -12.03 26.68 -9.86
N LEU A 9 -11.02 26.62 -8.99
CA LEU A 9 -10.20 25.43 -8.78
C LEU A 9 -11.01 24.25 -8.25
N LEU A 10 -11.90 24.49 -7.28
CA LEU A 10 -12.80 23.47 -6.75
C LEU A 10 -13.70 22.90 -7.87
N ALA A 11 -14.30 23.77 -8.68
CA ALA A 11 -15.13 23.36 -9.80
C ALA A 11 -14.32 22.52 -10.80
N ALA A 12 -13.12 22.99 -11.20
CA ALA A 12 -12.25 22.28 -12.14
C ALA A 12 -11.89 20.86 -11.68
N ILE A 13 -11.71 20.64 -10.37
CA ILE A 13 -11.43 19.30 -9.80
C ILE A 13 -12.69 18.42 -9.81
N MET A 14 -13.89 19.01 -9.66
CA MET A 14 -15.15 18.26 -9.64
C MET A 14 -15.67 17.92 -11.05
N LEU A 15 -15.37 18.74 -12.06
CA LEU A 15 -15.82 18.54 -13.45
C LEU A 15 -15.58 17.11 -14.01
N PRO A 16 -14.40 16.49 -13.83
CA PRO A 16 -14.14 15.11 -14.29
C PRO A 16 -15.10 14.07 -13.74
N THR A 17 -15.61 14.26 -12.51
CA THR A 17 -16.54 13.33 -11.86
C THR A 17 -17.93 13.34 -12.49
N LEU A 18 -18.28 14.39 -13.23
CA LEU A 18 -19.59 14.55 -13.89
C LEU A 18 -19.70 13.80 -15.23
N SER A 19 -18.58 13.38 -15.82
CA SER A 19 -18.52 12.63 -17.09
C SER A 19 -19.49 11.41 -17.14
N PRO A 20 -19.46 10.47 -16.17
CA PRO A 20 -20.38 9.33 -16.17
C PRO A 20 -21.84 9.71 -15.92
N TRP A 21 -22.09 10.79 -15.16
CA TRP A 21 -23.46 11.28 -14.90
C TRP A 21 -24.14 11.79 -16.16
N GLY A 22 -23.41 12.47 -17.05
CA GLY A 22 -23.92 12.92 -18.34
C GLY A 22 -24.41 11.74 -19.21
N THR A 23 -23.64 10.65 -19.26
CA THR A 23 -24.03 9.42 -19.99
C THR A 23 -25.32 8.81 -19.45
N ILE A 24 -25.47 8.76 -18.11
CA ILE A 24 -26.68 8.23 -17.46
C ILE A 24 -27.88 9.15 -17.71
N ALA A 25 -27.70 10.46 -17.59
CA ALA A 25 -28.75 11.44 -17.85
C ALA A 25 -29.26 11.35 -19.30
N TYR A 26 -28.34 11.30 -20.28
CA TYR A 26 -28.69 11.09 -21.68
C TYR A 26 -29.47 9.79 -21.90
N PHE A 27 -29.06 8.70 -21.24
CA PHE A 27 -29.77 7.42 -21.32
C PHE A 27 -31.20 7.51 -20.76
N LYS A 28 -31.38 8.20 -19.64
CA LYS A 28 -32.69 8.37 -19.00
C LYS A 28 -33.64 9.19 -19.87
N LEU A 29 -33.16 10.30 -20.44
CA LEU A 29 -33.96 11.17 -21.31
C LEU A 29 -34.38 10.47 -22.61
N ASN A 30 -33.49 9.66 -23.20
CA ASN A 30 -33.71 9.00 -24.49
C ASN A 30 -33.98 7.50 -24.39
N ARG A 31 -34.45 7.01 -23.23
CA ARG A 31 -34.55 5.56 -22.96
C ARG A 31 -35.36 4.80 -24.02
N GLU A 32 -36.48 5.37 -24.46
CA GLU A 32 -37.31 4.73 -25.49
C GLU A 32 -36.60 4.58 -26.83
N TYR A 33 -35.96 5.65 -27.30
CA TYR A 33 -35.20 5.63 -28.54
C TYR A 33 -34.06 4.61 -28.47
N ILE A 34 -33.34 4.59 -27.34
CA ILE A 34 -32.24 3.65 -27.12
C ILE A 34 -32.74 2.21 -27.12
N ALA A 35 -33.86 1.93 -26.45
CA ALA A 35 -34.45 0.59 -26.42
C ALA A 35 -34.93 0.12 -27.81
N LYS A 36 -35.51 1.01 -28.62
CA LYS A 36 -36.05 0.68 -29.95
C LYS A 36 -34.97 0.57 -31.03
N VAL A 37 -33.98 1.47 -31.04
CA VAL A 37 -33.02 1.61 -32.15
C VAL A 37 -31.64 1.04 -31.81
N LEU A 38 -31.10 1.36 -30.63
CA LEU A 38 -29.71 1.08 -30.26
C LEU A 38 -29.50 -0.21 -29.45
N CYS A 39 -30.58 -0.79 -28.90
CA CYS A 39 -30.52 -2.01 -28.10
C CYS A 39 -30.25 -3.24 -28.98
N GLU A 40 -29.15 -3.94 -28.69
CA GLU A 40 -28.78 -5.19 -29.38
C GLU A 40 -29.78 -6.33 -29.04
N ASN A 41 -30.33 -6.33 -27.82
CA ASN A 41 -31.27 -7.33 -27.32
C ASN A 41 -32.74 -7.04 -27.63
N ARG A 42 -33.05 -6.10 -28.53
CA ARG A 42 -34.45 -5.72 -28.87
C ARG A 42 -35.31 -6.88 -29.39
N LYS A 43 -34.70 -7.92 -29.95
CA LYS A 43 -35.38 -9.12 -30.47
C LYS A 43 -35.67 -10.18 -29.39
N ARG A 44 -35.25 -9.96 -28.14
CA ARG A 44 -35.39 -10.90 -27.02
C ARG A 44 -36.13 -10.21 -25.86
N PRO A 45 -37.45 -10.03 -25.96
CA PRO A 45 -38.25 -9.32 -24.96
C PRO A 45 -38.21 -9.98 -23.58
N GLU A 46 -38.02 -11.30 -23.53
CA GLU A 46 -37.89 -12.10 -22.29
C GLU A 46 -36.77 -11.58 -21.36
N LEU A 47 -35.74 -10.94 -21.91
CA LEU A 47 -34.59 -10.44 -21.14
C LEU A 47 -34.83 -9.09 -20.45
N HIS A 48 -35.95 -8.40 -20.72
CA HIS A 48 -36.30 -7.11 -20.08
C HIS A 48 -35.12 -6.11 -20.07
N CYS A 49 -34.41 -6.03 -21.19
CA CYS A 49 -33.15 -5.30 -21.30
C CYS A 49 -33.36 -3.78 -21.39
N ASP A 50 -34.38 -3.29 -22.09
CA ASP A 50 -34.74 -1.86 -22.21
C ASP A 50 -33.56 -0.91 -22.53
N GLY A 51 -32.59 -1.36 -23.33
CA GLY A 51 -31.41 -0.56 -23.67
C GLY A 51 -30.30 -0.54 -22.63
N LYS A 52 -30.42 -1.29 -21.51
CA LYS A 52 -29.37 -1.40 -20.48
C LYS A 52 -28.03 -1.92 -21.04
N CYS A 53 -28.07 -2.76 -22.09
CA CYS A 53 -26.88 -3.24 -22.78
C CYS A 53 -26.05 -2.10 -23.39
N TYR A 54 -26.72 -1.13 -24.02
CA TYR A 54 -26.07 0.04 -24.61
C TYR A 54 -25.43 0.91 -23.53
N LEU A 55 -26.13 1.15 -22.42
CA LEU A 55 -25.59 1.90 -21.28
C LEU A 55 -24.33 1.24 -20.72
N ALA A 56 -24.39 -0.08 -20.46
CA ALA A 56 -23.26 -0.83 -19.94
C ALA A 56 -22.04 -0.77 -20.89
N LYS A 57 -22.28 -0.88 -22.21
CA LYS A 57 -21.23 -0.77 -23.23
C LYS A 57 -20.58 0.62 -23.22
N LYS A 58 -21.38 1.68 -23.17
CA LYS A 58 -20.90 3.07 -23.14
C LYS A 58 -20.05 3.35 -21.90
N LEU A 59 -20.50 2.90 -20.73
CA LEU A 59 -19.77 3.06 -19.47
C LEU A 59 -18.43 2.30 -19.47
N ARG A 60 -18.42 1.05 -19.95
CA ARG A 60 -17.18 0.27 -20.10
C ARG A 60 -16.18 0.95 -21.03
N GLN A 61 -16.65 1.45 -22.17
CA GLN A 61 -15.80 2.19 -23.11
C GLN A 61 -15.22 3.47 -22.51
N GLN A 62 -15.97 4.19 -21.67
CA GLN A 62 -15.45 5.36 -20.96
C GLN A 62 -14.36 4.97 -19.96
N GLN A 63 -14.57 3.87 -19.23
CA GLN A 63 -13.62 3.39 -18.24
C GLN A 63 -12.33 2.86 -18.88
N GLU A 64 -12.43 2.04 -19.92
CA GLU A 64 -11.25 1.55 -20.66
C GLU A 64 -10.41 2.68 -21.26
N LYS A 65 -11.04 3.78 -21.69
CA LYS A 65 -10.31 4.97 -22.16
C LYS A 65 -9.56 5.65 -21.02
N GLN A 66 -10.21 5.83 -19.86
CA GLN A 66 -9.54 6.39 -18.67
C GLN A 66 -8.37 5.51 -18.20
N ASP A 67 -8.55 4.18 -18.22
CA ASP A 67 -7.52 3.24 -17.81
C ASP A 67 -6.33 3.25 -18.78
N LYS A 68 -6.59 3.30 -20.10
CA LYS A 68 -5.54 3.43 -21.13
C LYS A 68 -4.78 4.75 -21.00
N GLU A 69 -5.48 5.88 -20.86
CA GLU A 69 -4.85 7.19 -20.66
C GLU A 69 -4.01 7.22 -19.38
N THR A 70 -4.45 6.54 -18.32
CA THR A 70 -3.70 6.43 -17.06
C THR A 70 -2.47 5.55 -17.24
N SER A 71 -2.61 4.40 -17.91
CA SER A 71 -1.51 3.47 -18.18
C SER A 71 -0.43 4.11 -19.07
N GLU A 72 -0.82 4.83 -20.12
CA GLU A 72 0.13 5.57 -20.96
C GLU A 72 0.85 6.66 -20.18
N LYS A 73 0.16 7.40 -19.29
CA LYS A 73 0.81 8.40 -18.43
C LYS A 73 1.81 7.78 -17.46
N VAL A 74 1.47 6.65 -16.84
CA VAL A 74 2.35 5.94 -15.89
C VAL A 74 3.57 5.35 -16.61
N HIS A 75 3.41 4.84 -17.84
CA HIS A 75 4.54 4.31 -18.60
C HIS A 75 5.52 5.40 -19.06
N ASN A 76 5.05 6.63 -19.21
CA ASN A 76 5.87 7.79 -19.60
C ASN A 76 6.40 8.60 -18.40
N THR A 77 6.00 8.27 -17.16
CA THR A 77 6.61 8.88 -15.97
C THR A 77 7.97 8.25 -15.68
N PRO A 78 9.06 9.04 -15.60
CA PRO A 78 10.36 8.51 -15.21
C PRO A 78 10.25 7.93 -13.79
N VAL A 79 10.81 6.74 -13.58
CA VAL A 79 10.87 6.12 -12.25
C VAL A 79 11.69 7.03 -11.34
N ILE A 80 11.01 7.73 -10.43
CA ILE A 80 11.67 8.56 -9.42
C ILE A 80 12.29 7.59 -8.41
N GLN A 81 13.60 7.36 -8.53
CA GLN A 81 14.36 6.67 -7.51
C GLN A 81 14.49 7.58 -6.29
N LEU A 82 13.59 7.39 -5.32
CA LEU A 82 13.63 8.06 -4.01
C LEU A 82 14.78 7.54 -3.13
N PHE A 83 15.41 6.43 -3.53
CA PHE A 83 16.54 5.84 -2.83
C PHE A 83 17.84 6.49 -3.31
N THR A 84 18.33 7.45 -2.54
CA THR A 84 19.70 7.94 -2.70
C THR A 84 20.58 7.08 -1.81
N PRO A 85 21.51 6.26 -2.34
CA PRO A 85 22.46 5.54 -1.52
C PRO A 85 23.52 6.53 -1.02
N GLN A 86 23.16 7.42 -0.10
CA GLN A 86 24.13 8.21 0.62
C GLN A 86 24.75 7.29 1.67
N PRO A 87 26.07 7.04 1.65
CA PRO A 87 26.72 6.37 2.75
C PRO A 87 26.72 7.32 3.95
N CYS A 88 25.69 7.24 4.79
CA CYS A 88 25.66 7.94 6.07
C CYS A 88 26.64 7.23 7.01
N PHE A 89 27.85 7.76 7.12
CA PHE A 89 28.79 7.32 8.14
C PHE A 89 28.34 7.90 9.48
N TYR A 90 27.74 7.06 10.32
CA TYR A 90 27.50 7.38 11.72
C TYR A 90 28.81 7.18 12.48
N TYR A 91 29.36 8.26 13.03
CA TYR A 91 30.46 8.16 13.98
C TYR A 91 29.87 8.11 15.38
N PHE A 92 30.13 7.01 16.08
CA PHE A 92 29.84 6.90 17.51
C PHE A 92 31.02 7.55 18.24
N GLU A 93 30.80 8.72 18.82
CA GLU A 93 31.81 9.36 19.66
C GLU A 93 31.89 8.58 20.98
N PRO A 94 33.02 7.94 21.30
CA PRO A 94 33.13 7.15 22.50
C PRO A 94 33.10 8.09 23.70
N GLN A 95 31.97 8.09 24.43
CA GLN A 95 31.90 8.78 25.71
C GLN A 95 32.94 8.13 26.63
N ALA A 96 33.89 8.93 27.12
CA ALA A 96 34.92 8.47 28.04
C ALA A 96 34.23 7.78 29.23
N THR A 97 34.33 6.46 29.30
CA THR A 97 33.96 5.70 30.47
C THR A 97 34.88 6.16 31.59
N GLU A 98 34.35 6.92 32.56
CA GLU A 98 35.03 7.11 33.82
C GLU A 98 35.25 5.72 34.42
N PHE A 99 36.50 5.27 34.40
CA PHE A 99 36.89 4.03 35.04
C PHE A 99 36.81 4.24 36.54
N ARG A 100 35.66 3.94 37.13
CA ARG A 100 35.53 3.89 38.58
C ARG A 100 36.32 2.67 39.05
N GLU A 101 37.41 2.92 39.76
CA GLU A 101 38.21 1.89 40.43
C GLU A 101 37.28 0.82 41.04
N PRO A 102 37.42 -0.46 40.68
CA PRO A 102 36.56 -1.49 41.23
C PRO A 102 36.79 -1.56 42.74
N VAL A 103 35.71 -1.50 43.52
CA VAL A 103 35.77 -1.69 44.98
C VAL A 103 36.39 -3.05 45.26
N ARG A 104 37.64 -3.07 45.73
CA ARG A 104 38.34 -4.32 46.07
C ARG A 104 37.79 -4.85 47.39
N PHE A 105 36.90 -5.82 47.32
CA PHE A 105 36.56 -6.64 48.46
C PHE A 105 37.68 -7.67 48.67
N PHE A 106 38.44 -7.53 49.76
CA PHE A 106 39.40 -8.55 50.16
C PHE A 106 38.64 -9.73 50.80
N HIS A 107 38.40 -10.79 50.03
CA HIS A 107 37.96 -12.06 50.61
C HIS A 107 39.19 -12.80 51.15
N GLN A 108 39.41 -12.75 52.47
CA GLN A 108 40.30 -13.70 53.13
C GLN A 108 39.61 -15.07 53.16
N LEU A 109 39.95 -15.95 52.22
CA LEU A 109 39.61 -17.36 52.32
C LEU A 109 40.54 -17.99 53.35
N SER A 110 40.04 -18.23 54.57
CA SER A 110 40.74 -19.03 55.57
C SER A 110 40.84 -20.48 55.08
N PHE A 111 41.98 -20.80 54.48
CA PHE A 111 42.51 -22.14 54.21
C PHE A 111 41.48 -23.18 53.71
N TYR A 112 41.28 -23.22 52.39
CA TYR A 112 40.61 -24.34 51.73
C TYR A 112 41.60 -25.47 51.47
N SER A 113 41.39 -26.63 52.09
CA SER A 113 42.08 -27.87 51.74
C SER A 113 41.14 -28.73 50.87
N ALA A 114 41.48 -28.90 49.60
CA ALA A 114 40.71 -29.75 48.70
C ALA A 114 40.80 -31.22 49.14
N PRO A 115 39.69 -31.96 49.30
CA PRO A 115 39.74 -33.38 49.58
C PRO A 115 40.37 -34.12 48.39
N THR A 116 41.53 -34.74 48.58
CA THR A 116 42.25 -35.54 47.56
C THR A 116 41.61 -36.92 47.31
N GLY A 117 40.34 -37.09 47.68
CA GLY A 117 39.57 -38.30 47.47
C GLY A 117 39.35 -38.62 45.98
N LYS A 118 39.00 -39.88 45.70
CA LYS A 118 38.81 -40.38 44.33
C LYS A 118 37.82 -39.47 43.57
N PRO A 119 38.13 -39.05 42.32
CA PRO A 119 37.26 -38.19 41.56
C PRO A 119 35.87 -38.84 41.40
N LEU A 120 34.83 -38.09 41.80
CA LEU A 120 33.44 -38.49 41.62
C LEU A 120 33.21 -38.78 40.13
N ARG A 121 32.91 -40.04 39.81
CA ARG A 121 32.55 -40.42 38.44
C ARG A 121 31.06 -40.20 38.25
N PRO A 122 30.63 -39.49 37.20
CA PRO A 122 29.21 -39.35 36.90
C PRO A 122 28.59 -40.73 36.57
N PRO A 123 27.32 -40.95 36.92
CA PRO A 123 26.63 -42.22 36.62
C PRO A 123 26.51 -42.42 35.10
N ARG A 124 26.75 -43.65 34.62
CA ARG A 124 26.59 -44.00 33.19
C ARG A 124 25.10 -44.04 32.83
N ARG A 125 24.75 -43.36 31.73
CA ARG A 125 23.41 -43.35 31.15
C ARG A 125 23.05 -44.75 30.63
N SER A 126 21.98 -45.33 31.16
CA SER A 126 21.35 -46.55 30.62
C SER A 126 20.59 -46.18 29.35
N ASN A 127 20.99 -46.75 28.20
CA ASN A 127 20.21 -46.65 26.96
C ASN A 127 19.20 -47.81 26.94
N SER A 128 17.92 -47.51 27.14
CA SER A 128 16.77 -48.36 26.79
C SER A 128 16.15 -47.84 25.50
#